data_AF-A0A7X9H792-F1
#
_entry.id   AF-A0A7X9H792-F1
#
_cell.length_a   1.000
_cell.length_b   1.000
_cell.length_c   1.000
_cell.angle_alpha   90.00
_cell.angle_beta   90.00
_cell.angle_gamma   90.00
#
_symmetry.space_group_name_H-M   'P 1'
#
loop_
_entity.id
_entity.type
_entity.pdbx_description
1 polymer ?
#
loop_
_entity_poly.entity_id
_entity_poly.type
_entity_poly.pdbx_seq_one_letter_code
_entity_poly.pdbx_strand_id
1 'polypeptide(L)' 'MQDKEMLNDVLSQTNSSLTDYAGIIAQASNPQLRQVIQQIRNSCETFQHNLYKLAEQKGYYHAAQLADQSEIAQVRNLFN' A
#
# COMPACT_ATOMS: atom_id res chain seq x y z
N MET A 1 1.95 -23.20 0.61
CA MET A 1 0.56 -22.74 0.42
C MET A 1 0.16 -21.86 1.61
N GLN A 2 0.27 -22.36 2.84
CA GLN A 2 0.07 -21.58 4.08
C GLN A 2 0.89 -20.29 4.15
N ASP A 3 2.20 -20.33 3.87
CA ASP A 3 3.04 -19.11 3.92
C ASP A 3 2.59 -17.99 2.98
N LYS A 4 2.05 -18.36 1.81
CA LYS A 4 1.52 -17.40 0.84
C LYS A 4 0.21 -16.78 1.35
N GLU A 5 -0.67 -17.59 1.92
CA GLU A 5 -1.94 -17.14 2.49
C GLU A 5 -1.69 -16.24 3.71
N MET A 6 -0.86 -16.67 4.67
CA MET A 6 -0.48 -15.85 5.82
C MET A 6 0.12 -14.51 5.40
N LEU A 7 1.00 -14.50 4.40
CA LEU A 7 1.60 -13.26 3.93
C LEU A 7 0.56 -12.35 3.26
N ASN A 8 -0.36 -12.90 2.47
CA ASN A 8 -1.44 -12.14 1.86
C ASN A 8 -2.41 -11.57 2.92
N ASP A 9 -2.73 -12.34 3.96
CA ASP A 9 -3.59 -11.90 5.05
C ASP A 9 -2.97 -10.73 5.81
N VAL A 10 -1.67 -10.84 6.18
CA VAL A 10 -0.94 -9.75 6.84
C VAL A 10 -0.85 -8.52 5.94
N LEU A 11 -0.62 -8.70 4.64
CA LEU A 11 -0.53 -7.60 3.68
C LEU A 11 -1.89 -6.89 3.51
N SER A 12 -2.98 -7.66 3.44
CA SER A 12 -4.35 -7.14 3.40
C SER A 12 -4.74 -6.38 4.67
N GLN A 13 -4.42 -6.96 5.84
CA GLN A 13 -4.63 -6.32 7.14
C GLN A 13 -3.85 -5.00 7.23
N THR A 14 -2.59 -5.00 6.80
CA THR A 14 -1.74 -3.81 6.82
C THR A 14 -2.29 -2.71 5.92
N ASN A 15 -2.72 -3.05 4.69
CA ASN A 15 -3.33 -2.11 3.76
C ASN A 15 -4.64 -1.50 4.32
N SER A 16 -5.45 -2.32 5.02
CA SER A 16 -6.67 -1.85 5.67
C SER A 16 -6.35 -0.84 6.76
N SER A 17 -5.41 -1.14 7.66
CA SER A 17 -4.96 -0.22 8.70
C SER A 17 -4.41 1.09 8.15
N LEU A 18 -3.67 1.07 7.03
CA LEU A 18 -3.17 2.28 6.38
C LEU A 18 -4.30 3.22 5.92
N THR A 19 -5.41 2.64 5.45
CA THR A 19 -6.61 3.38 5.04
C THR A 19 -7.31 3.98 6.26
N ASP A 20 -7.48 3.21 7.32
CA ASP A 20 -8.08 3.68 8.57
C ASP A 20 -7.28 4.84 9.18
N TYR A 21 -5.95 4.71 9.24
CA TYR A 21 -5.09 5.78 9.73
C TYR A 21 -5.20 7.04 8.88
N ALA A 22 -5.31 6.93 7.55
CA ALA A 22 -5.52 8.09 6.69
C ALA A 22 -6.84 8.82 7.03
N GLY A 23 -7.92 8.05 7.26
CA GLY A 23 -9.21 8.58 7.69
C GLY A 23 -9.14 9.28 9.06
N ILE A 24 -8.47 8.66 10.04
CA ILE A 24 -8.25 9.25 11.37
C ILE A 24 -7.43 10.53 11.27
N ILE A 25 -6.31 10.52 10.53
CA ILE A 25 -5.46 11.69 10.36
C ILE A 25 -6.27 12.85 9.78
N ALA A 26 -7.05 12.61 8.72
CA ALA A 26 -7.85 13.64 8.06
C ALA A 26 -8.89 14.30 8.98
N GLN A 27 -9.41 13.56 9.96
CA GLN A 27 -10.49 14.02 10.85
C GLN A 27 -10.00 14.38 12.27
N ALA A 28 -8.72 14.16 12.58
CA ALA A 28 -8.15 14.44 13.90
C ALA A 28 -8.02 15.96 14.13
N SER A 29 -8.83 16.49 15.04
CA SER A 29 -8.75 17.88 15.50
C SER A 29 -7.62 18.13 16.50
N ASN A 30 -7.19 17.10 17.23
CA ASN A 30 -6.05 17.18 18.16
C ASN A 30 -4.71 17.05 17.39
N PRO A 31 -3.84 18.08 17.41
CA PRO A 31 -2.58 18.06 16.64
C PRO A 31 -1.58 16.99 17.11
N GLN A 32 -1.52 16.71 18.40
CA GLN A 32 -0.61 15.70 18.95
C GLN A 32 -1.05 14.30 18.54
N LEU A 33 -2.35 14.00 18.65
CA LEU A 33 -2.90 12.73 18.18
C LEU A 33 -2.65 12.56 16.68
N ARG A 34 -2.90 13.60 15.88
CA ARG A 34 -2.64 13.57 14.43
C ARG A 34 -1.19 13.21 14.14
N GLN A 35 -0.24 13.84 14.82
CA GLN A 35 1.19 13.59 14.61
C GLN A 35 1.58 12.15 14.98
N VAL A 36 1.05 11.62 16.10
CA VAL A 36 1.31 10.24 16.52
C VAL A 36 0.77 9.24 15.49
N ILE A 37 -0.47 9.41 15.02
CA ILE A 37 -1.05 8.51 14.02
C ILE A 37 -0.30 8.61 12.68
N GLN A 38 0.20 9.79 12.30
CA GLN A 38 1.07 9.94 11.13
C GLN A 38 2.36 9.13 11.26
N GLN A 39 3.01 9.16 12.43
CA GLN A 39 4.21 8.35 12.67
C GLN A 39 3.92 6.85 12.58
N ILE A 40 2.83 6.40 13.21
CA ILE A 40 2.39 4.99 13.13
C ILE A 40 2.15 4.59 11.67
N ARG A 41 1.40 5.40 10.92
CA ARG A 41 1.12 5.15 9.51
C ARG A 41 2.40 5.02 8.69
N ASN A 42 3.38 5.91 8.89
CA ASN A 42 4.67 5.86 8.18
C ASN A 42 5.46 4.58 8.48
N SER A 43 5.45 4.12 9.74
CA SER A 43 6.06 2.84 10.12
C SER A 43 5.34 1.65 9.48
N CYS A 44 4.01 1.66 9.45
CA CYS A 44 3.22 0.63 8.77
C CYS A 44 3.45 0.60 7.26
N GLU A 45 3.61 1.77 6.62
CA GLU A 45 3.89 1.86 5.18
C GLU A 45 5.27 1.29 4.85
N THR A 46 6.27 1.58 5.69
CA THR A 46 7.61 0.96 5.60
C THR A 46 7.53 -0.56 5.74
N PHE A 47 6.78 -1.05 6.73
CA PHE A 47 6.56 -2.49 6.93
C PHE A 47 5.87 -3.14 5.72
N GLN A 48 4.80 -2.52 5.22
CA GLN A 48 4.03 -2.98 4.06
C GLN A 48 4.95 -3.16 2.84
N HIS A 49 5.79 -2.17 2.56
CA HIS A 49 6.71 -2.22 1.41
C HIS A 49 7.73 -3.35 1.54
N ASN A 50 8.27 -3.56 2.74
CA ASN A 50 9.21 -4.66 3.00
C ASN A 50 8.52 -6.02 2.85
N LEU A 51 7.28 -6.15 3.33
CA LEU A 51 6.49 -7.37 3.20
C LEU A 51 6.14 -7.67 1.73
N TYR A 52 5.76 -6.65 0.96
CA TYR A 52 5.54 -6.74 -0.48
C TYR A 52 6.79 -7.25 -1.21
N LYS A 53 7.96 -6.66 -0.95
CA LYS A 53 9.23 -7.11 -1.56
C LYS A 53 9.56 -8.56 -1.20
N LEU A 54 9.32 -8.96 0.05
CA LEU A 54 9.51 -10.34 0.48
C LEU A 54 8.56 -11.29 -0.28
N ALA A 55 7.31 -10.88 -0.47
CA ALA A 55 6.31 -11.64 -1.23
C ALA A 55 6.75 -11.84 -2.68
N GLU A 56 7.27 -10.80 -3.31
CA GLU A 56 7.79 -10.82 -4.67
C GLU A 56 9.01 -11.74 -4.79
N GLN A 57 9.98 -11.62 -3.88
CA GLN A 57 11.17 -12.49 -3.84
C GLN A 57 10.83 -13.98 -3.67
N LYS A 58 9.79 -14.30 -2.89
CA LYS A 58 9.31 -15.67 -2.69
C LYS A 58 8.42 -16.17 -3.83
N GLY A 59 8.13 -15.33 -4.83
CA GLY A 59 7.21 -15.66 -5.93
C GLY A 59 5.74 -15.76 -5.49
N TYR A 60 5.41 -15.26 -4.30
CA TYR A 60 4.05 -15.29 -3.75
C TYR A 60 3.18 -14.16 -4.28
N TYR A 61 3.82 -13.08 -4.73
CA TYR A 61 3.19 -11.94 -5.37
C TYR A 61 3.83 -11.68 -6.73
N HIS A 62 3.02 -11.34 -7.72
CA HIS A 62 3.47 -10.82 -9.01
C HIS A 62 2.92 -9.40 -9.14
N ALA A 63 3.80 -8.41 -9.21
CA ALA A 63 3.40 -7.06 -9.54
C ALA A 63 2.70 -7.05 -10.90
N ALA A 64 1.72 -6.16 -11.05
CA ALA A 64 1.11 -5.93 -12.35
C ALA A 64 2.22 -5.56 -13.34
N GLN A 65 2.15 -6.12 -14.55
CA GLN A 65 3.08 -5.74 -15.61
C GLN A 65 2.97 -4.24 -15.85
N LEU A 66 4.10 -3.61 -16.15
CA LEU A 66 4.11 -2.23 -16.62
C LEU A 66 3.19 -2.14 -17.84
N ALA A 67 2.32 -1.13 -17.86
CA ALA A 67 1.49 -0.86 -19.03
C ALA A 67 2.36 -0.60 -20.25
N ASP A 68 1.88 -0.99 -21.43
CA ASP A 68 2.62 -0.74 -22.67
C ASP A 68 2.69 0.78 -22.92
N GLN A 69 3.82 1.25 -23.45
CA GLN A 69 4.01 2.67 -23.76
C GLN A 69 2.95 3.19 -24.74
N SER A 70 2.45 2.32 -25.62
CA SER A 70 1.36 2.62 -26.55
C SER A 70 0.03 2.88 -25.83
N GLU A 71 -0.33 2.06 -24.84
CA GLU A 71 -1.53 2.24 -24.02
C GLU A 71 -1.45 3.55 -23.21
N ILE A 72 -0.27 3.82 -22.63
CA ILE A 72 -0.02 5.08 -21.90
C ILE A 72 -0.22 6.29 -22.82
N ALA A 73 0.33 6.24 -24.04
CA ALA A 73 0.19 7.33 -25.02
C ALA A 73 -1.27 7.52 -25.46
N GLN A 74 -2.00 6.43 -25.69
CA GLN A 74 -3.41 6.48 -26.06
C GLN A 74 -4.27 7.13 -24.97
N VAL A 75 -4.07 6.76 -23.70
CA VAL A 75 -4.80 7.35 -22.56
C VAL A 75 -4.47 8.83 -22.41
N ARG A 76 -3.19 9.23 -22.54
CA ARG A 76 -2.81 10.65 -22.50
C ARG A 76 -3.52 11.49 -23.56
N ASN A 77 -3.65 10.96 -24.77
CA ASN A 77 -4.32 11.67 -25.88
C ASN A 77 -5.84 11.82 -25.69
N LEU A 78 -6.48 11.03 -24.83
CA LEU A 78 -7.91 11.18 -24.51
C LEU A 78 -8.21 12.41 -23.63
N PHE A 79 -7.19 12.94 -22.93
CA PHE A 79 -7.33 14.07 -22.00
C PHE A 79 -6.60 15.34 -22.47
N ASN A 80 -6.01 15.31 -23.66
CA ASN A 80 -5.46 16.48 -24.36
C ASN A 80 -6.48 17.01 -25.37
#